data_AF-G4MKD9-F1
#
_entry.id   AF-G4MKD9-F1
#
_cell.length_a   1.000
_cell.length_b   1.000
_cell.length_c   1.000
_cell.angle_alpha   90.00
_cell.angle_beta   90.00
_cell.angle_gamma   90.00
#
_symmetry.space_group_name_H-M   'P 1'
#
loop_
_entity.id
_entity.type
_entity.pdbx_description
1 polymer ?
#
loop_
_entity_poly.entity_id
_entity_poly.type
_entity_poly.pdbx_seq_one_letter_code
_entity_poly.pdbx_strand_id
1 'polypeptide(L)'
;MATILDMVDKPLAIKAMPQSLLQAFEKDYGFHDREQCARDRVVLVRHVSVVRHLVGTQNRAIVEVPGQSANVHLFDASHEEFERNDRVIVFLPRAFLPRDAHPIFQSLGSNFTVKGKIGVQVNYANRNGLYSHGIIKSVRDFPEIEGILDGLIDFYGCELQATSDLNSLFDLEKMLGVTRWEIKPSPQSIGPAPGFYKKSAMSRLTDCPNLFKKPKYKRFTYQESVKMDGSTMAVYFIPKHSPFFMTLNPLPQPHGPHMMLSNGRFGVCSTSNDLAEREDCLYWKVALRAKLPQIMNEQNVDMVLQGELVGDRINQNRHNYEPGQHDFFAFDIYDHLDEGDWLPANDVVAWCKKFGVKHVPIKKTIHITDIAKCHEDIHQRADKEVQSDGSHAEGLVFKCQQEAGRRFKVHNRHYLKLHGLK
;
A
#
# COMPACT_ATOMS: atom_id res chain seq x y z
N MET A 1 -16.93 -27.39 -16.06
CA MET A 1 -16.06 -28.57 -16.33
C MET A 1 -16.16 -29.49 -15.13
N ALA A 2 -16.05 -30.81 -15.31
CA ALA A 2 -15.96 -31.74 -14.18
C ALA A 2 -14.63 -31.51 -13.44
N THR A 3 -14.67 -31.44 -12.12
CA THR A 3 -13.48 -31.35 -11.26
C THR A 3 -12.86 -32.73 -11.05
N ILE A 4 -11.63 -32.78 -10.54
CA ILE A 4 -10.98 -34.08 -10.27
C ILE A 4 -11.81 -34.86 -9.26
N LEU A 5 -12.45 -34.19 -8.29
CA LEU A 5 -13.32 -34.84 -7.31
C LEU A 5 -14.53 -35.53 -7.96
N ASP A 6 -15.15 -34.89 -8.97
CA ASP A 6 -16.24 -35.51 -9.74
C ASP A 6 -15.76 -36.74 -10.56
N MET A 7 -14.44 -36.87 -10.74
CA MET A 7 -13.80 -37.99 -11.42
C MET A 7 -13.26 -39.05 -10.45
N VAL A 8 -12.70 -38.67 -9.29
CA VAL A 8 -12.18 -39.58 -8.24
C VAL A 8 -13.25 -40.57 -7.79
N ASP A 9 -14.53 -40.17 -7.75
CA ASP A 9 -15.63 -41.08 -7.40
C ASP A 9 -15.88 -42.19 -8.47
N LYS A 10 -15.13 -42.20 -9.58
CA LYS A 10 -15.24 -43.20 -10.66
C LYS A 10 -14.06 -44.19 -10.58
N PRO A 11 -14.33 -45.51 -10.50
CA PRO A 11 -13.30 -46.55 -10.40
C PRO A 11 -12.23 -46.54 -11.51
N LEU A 12 -12.58 -46.09 -12.72
CA LEU A 12 -11.65 -45.97 -13.84
C LEU A 12 -10.70 -44.77 -13.71
N ALA A 13 -11.16 -43.65 -13.12
CA ALA A 13 -10.34 -42.46 -12.97
C ALA A 13 -9.25 -42.68 -11.91
N ILE A 14 -9.58 -43.33 -10.78
CA ILE A 14 -8.60 -43.72 -9.75
C ILE A 14 -7.48 -44.57 -10.34
N LYS A 15 -7.82 -45.53 -11.23
CA LYS A 15 -6.83 -46.40 -11.88
C LYS A 15 -5.89 -45.67 -12.85
N ALA A 16 -6.32 -44.54 -13.39
CA ALA A 16 -5.55 -43.73 -14.33
C ALA A 16 -4.80 -42.57 -13.65
N MET A 17 -5.00 -42.36 -12.35
CA MET A 17 -4.36 -41.26 -11.62
C MET A 17 -2.88 -41.53 -11.35
N PRO A 18 -2.01 -40.53 -11.55
CA PRO A 18 -0.63 -40.59 -11.10
C PRO A 18 -0.53 -40.90 -9.59
N GLN A 19 0.47 -41.69 -9.21
CA GLN A 19 0.67 -42.12 -7.83
C GLN A 19 0.92 -40.93 -6.88
N SER A 20 1.50 -39.84 -7.37
CA SER A 20 1.66 -38.59 -6.61
C SER A 20 0.32 -37.98 -6.19
N LEU A 21 -0.69 -38.03 -7.07
CA LEU A 21 -2.04 -37.56 -6.76
C LEU A 21 -2.70 -38.46 -5.74
N LEU A 22 -2.64 -39.78 -5.93
CA LEU A 22 -3.23 -40.74 -4.98
C LEU A 22 -2.67 -40.56 -3.57
N GLN A 23 -1.35 -40.40 -3.44
CA GLN A 23 -0.72 -40.10 -2.15
C GLN A 23 -1.15 -38.75 -1.58
N ALA A 24 -1.39 -37.73 -2.41
CA ALA A 24 -1.90 -36.46 -1.95
C ALA A 24 -3.36 -36.54 -1.46
N PHE A 25 -4.19 -37.38 -2.10
CA PHE A 25 -5.55 -37.69 -1.65
C PHE A 25 -5.59 -38.50 -0.35
N GLU A 26 -4.63 -39.38 -0.13
CA GLU A 26 -4.52 -40.21 1.09
C GLU A 26 -3.99 -39.42 2.30
N LYS A 27 -3.21 -38.36 2.05
CA LYS A 27 -2.68 -37.53 3.13
C LYS A 27 -3.78 -36.57 3.62
N ASP A 28 -3.92 -36.46 4.94
CA ASP A 28 -4.83 -35.50 5.58
C ASP A 28 -4.26 -34.07 5.46
N TYR A 29 -4.08 -33.60 4.22
CA TYR A 29 -3.79 -32.20 3.92
C TYR A 29 -5.05 -31.33 3.93
N GLY A 30 -6.23 -31.93 4.12
CA GLY A 30 -7.52 -31.25 4.08
C GLY A 30 -7.94 -30.94 2.64
N PHE A 31 -9.10 -31.47 2.24
CA PHE A 31 -9.84 -30.93 1.11
C PHE A 31 -10.71 -29.80 1.61
N HIS A 32 -10.72 -28.68 0.91
CA HIS A 32 -11.68 -27.63 1.22
C HIS A 32 -13.09 -28.15 0.89
N ASP A 33 -13.98 -28.14 1.88
CA ASP A 33 -15.41 -28.27 1.61
C ASP A 33 -15.82 -27.16 0.61
N ARG A 34 -16.83 -27.39 -0.23
CA ARG A 34 -17.21 -26.45 -1.30
C ARG A 34 -17.50 -25.03 -0.76
N GLU A 35 -17.94 -24.92 0.50
CA GLU A 35 -18.15 -23.64 1.20
C GLU A 35 -16.84 -22.93 1.58
N GLN A 36 -15.74 -23.66 1.81
CA GLN A 36 -14.44 -23.12 2.20
C GLN A 36 -13.62 -22.58 1.02
N CYS A 37 -14.01 -22.96 -0.22
CA CYS A 37 -13.45 -22.45 -1.46
C CYS A 37 -13.70 -20.93 -1.67
N ALA A 38 -14.59 -20.33 -0.87
CA ALA A 38 -14.88 -18.90 -0.84
C ALA A 38 -13.93 -18.07 0.05
N ARG A 39 -12.95 -18.69 0.72
CA ARG A 39 -12.02 -17.97 1.60
C ARG A 39 -10.87 -17.35 0.79
N ASP A 40 -10.59 -16.06 1.02
CA ASP A 40 -9.42 -15.36 0.45
C ASP A 40 -8.14 -16.15 0.75
N ARG A 41 -7.49 -16.74 -0.26
CA ARG A 41 -6.26 -17.54 -0.06
C ARG A 41 -5.04 -16.66 0.05
N VAL A 42 -4.12 -17.00 0.96
CA VAL A 42 -2.85 -16.26 1.10
C VAL A 42 -1.67 -17.00 0.48
N VAL A 43 -1.90 -18.21 -0.04
CA VAL A 43 -0.93 -19.00 -0.81
C VAL A 43 -1.59 -19.43 -2.11
N LEU A 44 -0.96 -19.14 -3.24
CA LEU A 44 -1.48 -19.49 -4.57
C LEU A 44 -0.37 -19.97 -5.49
N VAL A 45 -0.68 -20.91 -6.37
CA VAL A 45 0.17 -21.28 -7.51
C VAL A 45 -0.34 -20.60 -8.78
N ARG A 46 0.54 -19.95 -9.53
CA ARG A 46 0.21 -19.17 -10.73
C ARG A 46 1.34 -19.23 -11.75
N HIS A 47 1.10 -18.60 -12.90
CA HIS A 47 2.13 -18.32 -13.88
C HIS A 47 2.49 -16.84 -13.88
N VAL A 48 3.75 -16.55 -14.17
CA VAL A 48 4.20 -15.19 -14.49
C VAL A 48 3.55 -14.73 -15.80
N SER A 49 2.73 -13.68 -15.74
CA SER A 49 2.10 -13.11 -16.94
C SER A 49 3.03 -12.16 -17.67
N VAL A 50 3.78 -11.33 -16.93
CA VAL A 50 4.68 -10.29 -17.47
C VAL A 50 5.90 -10.15 -16.57
N VAL A 51 7.06 -9.87 -17.18
CA VAL A 51 8.28 -9.41 -16.50
C VAL A 51 8.67 -8.07 -17.10
N ARG A 52 8.73 -7.02 -16.26
CA ARG A 52 9.15 -5.67 -16.66
C ARG A 52 10.50 -5.34 -16.03
N HIS A 53 11.50 -5.08 -16.86
CA HIS A 53 12.82 -4.65 -16.39
C HIS A 53 12.82 -3.14 -16.13
N LEU A 54 13.30 -2.75 -14.95
CA LEU A 54 13.26 -1.36 -14.52
C LEU A 54 14.53 -0.62 -14.97
N VAL A 55 14.35 0.33 -15.89
CA VAL A 55 15.45 1.13 -16.46
C VAL A 55 16.11 1.98 -15.37
N GLY A 56 17.43 1.84 -15.20
CA GLY A 56 18.22 2.67 -14.27
C GLY A 56 18.31 2.14 -12.83
N THR A 57 17.68 1.01 -12.51
CA THR A 57 17.92 0.30 -11.25
C THR A 57 18.93 -0.83 -11.48
N GLN A 58 19.90 -1.01 -10.58
CA GLN A 58 20.86 -2.10 -10.70
C GLN A 58 20.15 -3.43 -10.40
N ASN A 59 19.95 -4.25 -11.43
CA ASN A 59 19.62 -5.67 -11.37
C ASN A 59 18.21 -6.07 -10.86
N ARG A 60 17.15 -5.35 -11.27
CA ARG A 60 15.79 -5.59 -10.77
C ARG A 60 14.70 -5.63 -11.85
N ALA A 61 13.63 -6.38 -11.55
CA ALA A 61 12.44 -6.51 -12.38
C ALA A 61 11.15 -6.49 -11.54
N ILE A 62 10.03 -6.16 -12.20
CA ILE A 62 8.67 -6.37 -11.69
C ILE A 62 8.05 -7.57 -12.38
N VAL A 63 7.55 -8.50 -11.58
CA VAL A 63 6.87 -9.71 -12.03
C VAL A 63 5.37 -9.54 -11.78
N GLU A 64 4.58 -9.70 -12.83
CA GLU A 64 3.12 -9.68 -12.76
C GLU A 64 2.58 -11.11 -12.71
N VAL A 65 1.63 -11.35 -11.81
CA VAL A 65 1.01 -12.65 -11.60
C VAL A 65 -0.50 -12.49 -11.45
N PRO A 66 -1.35 -13.18 -12.24
CA PRO A 66 -2.80 -13.11 -12.08
C PRO A 66 -3.28 -13.57 -10.69
N GLY A 67 -4.25 -12.89 -10.11
CA GLY A 67 -4.86 -13.23 -8.82
C GLY A 67 -5.92 -14.34 -8.90
N GLN A 68 -6.79 -14.42 -7.90
CA GLN A 68 -7.99 -15.30 -7.93
C GLN A 68 -9.14 -14.73 -8.78
N SER A 69 -9.17 -13.40 -8.96
CA SER A 69 -10.15 -12.67 -9.77
C SER A 69 -9.43 -11.94 -10.91
N ALA A 70 -10.06 -10.95 -11.55
CA ALA A 70 -9.44 -10.08 -12.57
C ALA A 70 -8.27 -9.20 -12.06
N ASN A 71 -7.81 -9.42 -10.83
CA ASN A 71 -6.73 -8.68 -10.18
C ASN A 71 -5.36 -9.20 -10.65
N VAL A 72 -4.35 -8.32 -10.68
CA VAL A 72 -2.96 -8.68 -10.98
C VAL A 72 -2.09 -8.36 -9.76
N HIS A 73 -1.29 -9.32 -9.32
CA HIS A 73 -0.30 -9.11 -8.27
C HIS A 73 1.05 -8.73 -8.85
N LEU A 74 1.73 -7.78 -8.19
CA LEU A 74 3.04 -7.29 -8.59
C LEU A 74 4.08 -7.76 -7.57
N PHE A 75 5.22 -8.26 -8.05
CA PHE A 75 6.30 -8.71 -7.19
C PHE A 75 7.63 -8.10 -7.60
N ASP A 76 8.39 -7.71 -6.59
CA ASP A 76 9.79 -7.35 -6.69
C ASP A 76 10.62 -8.61 -6.87
N ALA A 77 11.39 -8.68 -7.97
CA ALA A 77 12.36 -9.74 -8.21
C ALA A 77 13.70 -9.18 -8.73
N SER A 78 14.72 -10.03 -8.67
CA SER A 78 16.00 -9.77 -9.32
C SER A 78 15.86 -9.91 -10.85
N HIS A 79 16.75 -9.27 -11.59
CA HIS A 79 16.82 -9.48 -13.04
C HIS A 79 17.05 -10.97 -13.34
N GLU A 80 16.41 -11.50 -14.40
CA GLU A 80 16.52 -12.90 -14.83
C GLU A 80 16.10 -13.95 -13.77
N GLU A 81 15.52 -13.53 -12.63
CA GLU A 81 15.02 -14.48 -11.63
C GLU A 81 13.78 -15.24 -12.12
N PHE A 82 12.98 -14.60 -12.97
CA PHE A 82 11.76 -15.18 -13.54
C PHE A 82 11.62 -14.79 -15.01
N GLU A 83 10.99 -15.67 -15.78
CA GLU A 83 10.56 -15.46 -17.16
C GLU A 83 9.04 -15.60 -17.29
N ARG A 84 8.50 -15.11 -18.42
CA ARG A 84 7.07 -15.27 -18.72
C ARG A 84 6.70 -16.75 -18.77
N ASN A 85 5.56 -17.09 -18.17
CA ASN A 85 4.99 -18.42 -18.00
C ASN A 85 5.64 -19.30 -16.91
N ASP A 86 6.68 -18.83 -16.23
CA ASP A 86 7.25 -19.55 -15.09
C ASP A 86 6.17 -19.89 -14.06
N ARG A 87 6.21 -21.13 -13.57
CA ARG A 87 5.37 -21.61 -12.47
C ARG A 87 5.89 -21.04 -11.17
N VAL A 88 5.05 -20.26 -10.51
CA VAL A 88 5.39 -19.57 -9.28
C VAL A 88 4.38 -19.87 -8.19
N ILE A 89 4.87 -19.91 -6.95
CA ILE A 89 4.05 -19.88 -5.76
C ILE A 89 4.16 -18.48 -5.14
N VAL A 90 3.01 -17.90 -4.82
CA VAL A 90 2.91 -16.56 -4.24
C VAL A 90 2.37 -16.66 -2.82
N PHE A 91 3.05 -15.99 -1.90
CA PHE A 91 2.63 -15.79 -0.53
C PHE A 91 2.19 -14.33 -0.40
N LEU A 92 0.91 -14.12 -0.13
CA LEU A 92 0.27 -12.82 -0.03
C LEU A 92 0.27 -12.30 1.42
N PRO A 93 -0.03 -11.01 1.65
CA PRO A 93 -0.03 -10.44 2.99
C PRO A 93 -1.03 -11.18 3.88
N ARG A 94 -0.76 -11.20 5.19
CA ARG A 94 -1.44 -12.03 6.21
C ARG A 94 -0.93 -13.47 6.31
N ALA A 95 -0.13 -13.95 5.36
CA ALA A 95 0.63 -15.18 5.54
C ALA A 95 1.75 -14.99 6.59
N PHE A 96 1.88 -15.95 7.49
CA PHE A 96 3.02 -16.15 8.37
C PHE A 96 3.69 -17.45 7.96
N LEU A 97 4.98 -17.37 7.64
CA LEU A 97 5.80 -18.49 7.19
C LEU A 97 6.70 -18.91 8.36
N PRO A 98 6.34 -19.95 9.14
CA PRO A 98 7.19 -20.39 10.25
C PRO A 98 8.53 -20.88 9.72
N ARG A 99 9.62 -20.46 10.36
CA ARG A 99 10.99 -20.79 9.92
C ARG A 99 11.24 -22.30 9.86
N ASP A 100 10.58 -23.03 10.74
CA ASP A 100 10.68 -24.48 10.92
C ASP A 100 9.72 -25.29 10.03
N ALA A 101 8.81 -24.63 9.30
CA ALA A 101 7.83 -25.32 8.47
C ALA A 101 8.38 -25.75 7.09
N HIS A 102 9.34 -25.02 6.52
CA HIS A 102 9.91 -25.34 5.21
C HIS A 102 11.34 -24.77 5.04
N PRO A 103 12.29 -25.45 4.36
CA PRO A 103 13.65 -24.96 4.14
C PRO A 103 13.72 -23.58 3.45
N ILE A 104 12.81 -23.32 2.51
CA ILE A 104 12.73 -22.00 1.86
C ILE A 104 12.37 -20.92 2.87
N PHE A 105 11.45 -21.17 3.80
CA PHE A 105 11.09 -20.21 4.84
C PHE A 105 12.25 -19.93 5.79
N GLN A 106 13.07 -20.95 6.06
CA GLN A 106 14.30 -20.81 6.83
C GLN A 106 15.29 -19.83 6.17
N SER A 107 15.40 -19.87 4.83
CA SER A 107 16.31 -19.02 4.05
C SER A 107 15.86 -17.56 3.93
N LEU A 108 14.55 -17.30 4.06
CA LEU A 108 13.97 -15.96 4.01
C LEU A 108 14.25 -15.13 5.27
N GLY A 109 14.86 -15.75 6.29
CA GLY A 109 15.18 -15.13 7.57
C GLY A 109 14.01 -15.18 8.55
N SER A 110 14.00 -14.26 9.52
CA SER A 110 12.92 -14.17 10.49
C SER A 110 12.76 -12.72 10.94
N ASN A 111 11.53 -12.24 10.93
CA ASN A 111 11.20 -10.85 11.26
C ASN A 111 10.02 -10.73 12.24
N PHE A 112 9.42 -11.86 12.64
CA PHE A 112 8.20 -11.85 13.44
C PHE A 112 8.02 -13.14 14.25
N THR A 113 7.26 -13.04 15.35
CA THR A 113 6.93 -14.18 16.21
C THR A 113 5.41 -14.25 16.41
N VAL A 114 4.80 -15.39 16.10
CA VAL A 114 3.36 -15.65 16.27
C VAL A 114 3.19 -16.87 17.16
N LYS A 115 2.52 -16.71 18.31
CA LYS A 115 2.24 -17.81 19.26
C LYS A 115 3.50 -18.64 19.60
N GLY A 116 4.64 -17.98 19.78
CA GLY A 116 5.92 -18.62 20.09
C GLY A 116 6.69 -19.20 18.90
N LYS A 117 6.11 -19.25 17.70
CA LYS A 117 6.82 -19.63 16.47
C LYS A 117 7.49 -18.41 15.85
N ILE A 118 8.76 -18.56 15.47
CA ILE A 118 9.56 -17.53 14.81
C ILE A 118 9.49 -17.76 13.29
N GLY A 119 9.32 -16.70 12.51
CA GLY A 119 9.20 -16.83 11.06
C GLY A 119 9.13 -15.50 10.34
N VAL A 120 8.62 -15.55 9.11
CA VAL A 120 8.43 -14.39 8.25
C VAL A 120 6.97 -13.96 8.27
N GLN A 121 6.72 -12.74 8.70
CA GLN A 121 5.46 -12.06 8.46
C GLN A 121 5.47 -11.53 7.03
N VAL A 122 4.63 -12.10 6.17
CA VAL A 122 4.45 -11.60 4.81
C VAL A 122 3.63 -10.31 4.90
N ASN A 123 4.27 -9.24 4.46
CA ASN A 123 3.73 -7.90 4.35
C ASN A 123 4.00 -7.38 2.95
N TYR A 124 3.34 -6.28 2.60
CA TYR A 124 3.77 -5.48 1.49
C TYR A 124 5.16 -4.91 1.71
N ALA A 125 5.99 -4.98 0.67
CA ALA A 125 7.28 -4.34 0.67
C ALA A 125 7.27 -3.21 -0.36
N ASN A 126 7.50 -1.99 0.09
CA ASN A 126 7.96 -0.92 -0.79
C ASN A 126 9.49 -0.88 -0.70
N ARG A 127 10.18 -1.29 -1.77
CA ARG A 127 11.63 -1.16 -1.88
C ARG A 127 11.93 -0.23 -3.04
N ASN A 128 12.55 0.92 -2.74
CA ASN A 128 12.94 1.93 -3.73
C ASN A 128 11.77 2.44 -4.61
N GLY A 129 10.56 2.56 -4.07
CA GLY A 129 9.37 3.01 -4.81
C GLY A 129 8.60 1.86 -5.47
N LEU A 130 9.14 0.65 -5.47
CA LEU A 130 8.55 -0.52 -6.11
C LEU A 130 7.73 -1.31 -5.11
N TYR A 131 6.49 -1.56 -5.46
CA TYR A 131 5.53 -2.21 -4.59
C TYR A 131 5.45 -3.71 -4.89
N SER A 132 5.78 -4.53 -3.90
CA SER A 132 5.65 -5.98 -3.95
C SER A 132 4.49 -6.45 -3.08
N HIS A 133 3.58 -7.23 -3.67
CA HIS A 133 2.39 -7.78 -3.04
C HIS A 133 2.66 -8.94 -2.08
N GLY A 134 3.92 -9.28 -1.84
CA GLY A 134 4.30 -10.31 -0.89
C GLY A 134 5.61 -10.96 -1.32
N ILE A 135 5.65 -12.29 -1.25
CA ILE A 135 6.82 -13.09 -1.62
C ILE A 135 6.43 -13.99 -2.78
N ILE A 136 7.28 -14.02 -3.80
CA ILE A 136 7.18 -14.91 -4.95
C ILE A 136 8.37 -15.88 -4.94
N LYS A 137 8.12 -17.14 -5.25
CA LYS A 137 9.14 -18.19 -5.40
C LYS A 137 8.81 -19.12 -6.56
N SER A 138 9.82 -19.83 -7.05
CA SER A 138 9.59 -20.86 -8.06
C SER A 138 8.80 -22.01 -7.44
N VAL A 139 7.89 -22.64 -8.17
CA VAL A 139 7.20 -23.86 -7.70
C VAL A 139 8.21 -25.00 -7.49
N ARG A 140 9.34 -25.01 -8.21
CA ARG A 140 10.44 -25.97 -8.04
C ARG A 140 11.07 -25.96 -6.65
N ASP A 141 10.95 -24.84 -5.94
CA ASP A 141 11.43 -24.72 -4.58
C ASP A 141 10.55 -25.52 -3.59
N PHE A 142 9.40 -26.04 -4.04
CA PHE A 142 8.38 -26.74 -3.26
C PHE A 142 7.97 -28.06 -3.97
N PRO A 143 8.83 -29.09 -3.94
CA PRO A 143 8.62 -30.33 -4.71
C PRO A 143 7.32 -31.06 -4.36
N GLU A 144 6.81 -30.92 -3.13
CA GLU A 144 5.52 -31.46 -2.71
C GLU A 144 4.32 -30.80 -3.40
N ILE A 145 4.47 -29.55 -3.86
CA ILE A 145 3.46 -28.82 -4.64
C ILE A 145 3.67 -29.12 -6.14
N GLU A 146 4.92 -29.10 -6.60
CA GLU A 146 5.28 -29.38 -7.99
C GLU A 146 4.79 -30.76 -8.43
N GLY A 147 5.04 -31.81 -7.62
CA GLY A 147 4.63 -33.17 -7.96
C GLY A 147 3.12 -33.39 -8.04
N ILE A 148 2.32 -32.61 -7.29
CA ILE A 148 0.86 -32.62 -7.42
C ILE A 148 0.44 -31.88 -8.68
N LEU A 149 1.02 -30.71 -8.94
CA LEU A 149 0.72 -29.94 -10.14
C LEU A 149 1.01 -30.75 -11.40
N ASP A 150 2.19 -31.36 -11.50
CA ASP A 150 2.57 -32.21 -12.62
C ASP A 150 1.63 -33.41 -12.78
N GLY A 151 1.25 -34.06 -11.66
CA GLY A 151 0.26 -35.13 -11.70
C GLY A 151 -1.11 -34.67 -12.23
N LEU A 152 -1.58 -33.48 -11.82
CA LEU A 152 -2.82 -32.90 -12.34
C LEU A 152 -2.70 -32.55 -13.83
N ILE A 153 -1.54 -32.06 -14.26
CA ILE A 153 -1.27 -31.74 -15.67
C ILE A 153 -1.31 -33.01 -16.51
N ASP A 154 -0.64 -34.07 -16.09
CA ASP A 154 -0.64 -35.36 -16.78
C ASP A 154 -2.05 -35.95 -16.87
N PHE A 155 -2.82 -35.83 -15.80
CA PHE A 155 -4.19 -36.32 -15.74
C PHE A 155 -5.15 -35.55 -16.66
N TYR A 156 -5.04 -34.22 -16.71
CA TYR A 156 -5.94 -33.37 -17.50
C TYR A 156 -5.49 -33.09 -18.92
N GLY A 157 -4.19 -33.18 -19.20
CA GLY A 157 -3.58 -32.61 -20.41
C GLY A 157 -3.76 -31.08 -20.53
N CYS A 158 -4.10 -30.40 -19.43
CA CYS A 158 -4.41 -28.97 -19.42
C CYS A 158 -3.90 -28.30 -18.13
N GLU A 159 -2.82 -27.55 -18.25
CA GLU A 159 -2.17 -26.88 -17.13
C GLU A 159 -3.01 -25.78 -16.48
N LEU A 160 -3.85 -25.10 -17.27
CA LEU A 160 -4.74 -24.06 -16.75
C LEU A 160 -5.80 -24.67 -15.81
N GLN A 161 -6.36 -25.83 -16.19
CA GLN A 161 -7.28 -26.58 -15.34
C GLN A 161 -6.57 -27.18 -14.13
N ALA A 162 -5.37 -27.76 -14.32
CA ALA A 162 -4.57 -28.32 -13.25
C ALA A 162 -4.22 -27.27 -12.18
N THR A 163 -3.80 -26.08 -12.60
CA THR A 163 -3.50 -24.96 -11.69
C THR A 163 -4.75 -24.48 -10.98
N SER A 164 -5.88 -24.35 -11.69
CA SER A 164 -7.16 -23.98 -11.08
C SER A 164 -7.55 -24.97 -9.97
N ASP A 165 -7.51 -26.27 -10.27
CA ASP A 165 -7.90 -27.31 -9.31
C ASP A 165 -6.90 -27.45 -8.16
N LEU A 166 -5.59 -27.30 -8.41
CA LEU A 166 -4.60 -27.24 -7.35
C LEU A 166 -4.96 -26.14 -6.35
N ASN A 167 -5.26 -24.94 -6.85
CA ASN A 167 -5.61 -23.82 -6.01
C ASN A 167 -7.01 -23.92 -5.40
N SER A 168 -7.94 -24.69 -5.96
CA SER A 168 -9.31 -24.77 -5.44
C SER A 168 -9.50 -25.94 -4.48
N LEU A 169 -8.81 -27.05 -4.71
CA LEU A 169 -9.09 -28.32 -4.04
C LEU A 169 -8.10 -28.62 -2.91
N PHE A 170 -6.85 -28.18 -3.03
CA PHE A 170 -5.81 -28.45 -2.05
C PHE A 170 -5.64 -27.26 -1.09
N ASP A 171 -5.42 -27.57 0.19
CA ASP A 171 -5.05 -26.58 1.20
C ASP A 171 -3.52 -26.37 1.20
N LEU A 172 -3.05 -25.51 0.30
CA LEU A 172 -1.63 -25.19 0.17
C LEU A 172 -1.06 -24.56 1.45
N GLU A 173 -1.90 -23.89 2.27
CA GLU A 173 -1.48 -23.32 3.55
C GLU A 173 -1.13 -24.45 4.53
N LYS A 174 -2.03 -25.43 4.68
CA LYS A 174 -1.81 -26.61 5.52
C LYS A 174 -0.64 -27.45 5.04
N MET A 175 -0.52 -27.67 3.74
CA MET A 175 0.60 -28.43 3.14
C MET A 175 1.97 -27.85 3.49
N LEU A 176 2.10 -26.53 3.41
CA LEU A 176 3.36 -25.83 3.65
C LEU A 176 3.55 -25.39 5.11
N GLY A 177 2.61 -25.71 6.00
CA GLY A 177 2.64 -25.25 7.40
C GLY A 177 2.51 -23.73 7.54
N VAL A 178 1.99 -23.04 6.53
CA VAL A 178 1.71 -21.60 6.56
C VAL A 178 0.54 -21.37 7.51
N THR A 179 0.69 -20.38 8.39
CA THR A 179 -0.43 -19.92 9.22
C THR A 179 -0.76 -18.47 8.87
N ARG A 180 -1.89 -17.98 9.36
CA ARG A 180 -2.24 -16.56 9.18
C ARG A 180 -1.92 -15.79 10.44
N TRP A 181 -1.27 -14.64 10.27
CA TRP A 181 -1.20 -13.66 11.33
C TRP A 181 -2.44 -12.75 11.26
N GLU A 182 -2.93 -12.36 12.43
CA GLU A 182 -4.15 -11.56 12.54
C GLU A 182 -3.81 -10.17 13.04
N ILE A 183 -4.35 -9.18 12.34
CA ILE A 183 -4.56 -7.86 12.91
C ILE A 183 -5.87 -7.94 13.65
N LYS A 184 -5.83 -7.79 14.97
CA LYS A 184 -7.05 -7.65 15.76
C LYS A 184 -7.45 -6.18 15.71
N PRO A 185 -8.53 -5.82 14.99
CA PRO A 185 -9.01 -4.45 15.04
C PRO A 185 -9.45 -4.14 16.48
N SER A 186 -9.16 -2.92 16.92
CA SER A 186 -9.75 -2.34 18.11
C SER A 186 -10.90 -1.41 17.71
N PRO A 187 -11.76 -0.99 18.67
CA PRO A 187 -12.75 0.04 18.39
C PRO A 187 -12.09 1.32 17.85
N GLN A 188 -10.86 1.62 18.26
CA GLN A 188 -10.16 2.85 17.88
C GLN A 188 -9.45 2.77 16.52
N SER A 189 -8.86 1.61 16.20
CA SER A 189 -8.03 1.40 15.01
C SER A 189 -8.26 0.02 14.43
N ILE A 190 -8.38 -0.05 13.11
CA ILE A 190 -8.55 -1.33 12.41
C ILE A 190 -7.23 -2.01 12.07
N GLY A 191 -6.10 -1.36 12.38
CA GLY A 191 -4.76 -1.85 12.09
C GLY A 191 -3.77 -0.72 11.75
N PRO A 192 -2.53 -1.08 11.40
CA PRO A 192 -1.58 -0.13 10.81
C PRO A 192 -2.15 0.44 9.50
N ALA A 193 -1.73 1.65 9.14
CA ALA A 193 -2.05 2.22 7.83
C ALA A 193 -1.65 1.23 6.70
N PRO A 194 -2.45 1.07 5.63
CA PRO A 194 -2.21 0.07 4.59
C PRO A 194 -0.79 0.16 4.00
N GLY A 195 -0.18 -0.95 3.59
CA GLY A 195 1.23 -0.95 3.16
C GLY A 195 1.54 -0.06 1.94
N PHE A 196 0.54 0.23 1.10
CA PHE A 196 0.66 1.17 -0.04
C PHE A 196 0.66 2.63 0.40
N TYR A 197 0.41 2.92 1.68
CA TYR A 197 0.52 4.24 2.26
C TYR A 197 1.99 4.66 2.32
N LYS A 198 2.41 5.54 1.41
CA LYS A 198 3.70 6.23 1.49
C LYS A 198 3.57 7.43 2.43
N LYS A 199 4.26 7.39 3.57
CA LYS A 199 4.36 8.58 4.44
C LYS A 199 4.94 9.75 3.64
N SER A 200 4.42 10.96 3.86
CA SER A 200 4.93 12.21 3.31
C SER A 200 6.26 12.64 3.96
N ALA A 201 7.22 11.72 4.04
CA ALA A 201 8.56 12.03 4.53
C ALA A 201 9.20 13.06 3.58
N MET A 202 9.57 14.20 4.14
CA MET A 202 10.08 15.33 3.38
C MET A 202 11.39 15.82 3.98
N SER A 203 12.39 15.96 3.11
CA SER A 203 13.71 16.48 3.45
C SER A 203 13.60 17.86 4.10
N ARG A 204 14.46 18.13 5.07
CA ARG A 204 14.69 19.50 5.54
C ARG A 204 15.57 20.22 4.53
N LEU A 205 15.52 21.54 4.50
CA LEU A 205 16.40 22.35 3.65
C LEU A 205 17.89 22.05 3.88
N THR A 206 18.28 21.69 5.10
CA THR A 206 19.64 21.25 5.46
C THR A 206 20.08 20.01 4.69
N ASP A 207 19.14 19.15 4.30
CA ASP A 207 19.40 17.91 3.55
C ASP A 207 19.54 18.18 2.04
N CYS A 208 19.47 19.46 1.63
CA CYS A 208 19.54 19.91 0.24
C CYS A 208 20.81 20.73 -0.07
N PRO A 209 22.04 20.26 0.23
CA PRO A 209 23.27 21.07 0.11
C PRO A 209 23.62 21.46 -1.34
N ASN A 210 23.03 20.76 -2.31
CA ASN A 210 23.29 20.97 -3.73
C ASN A 210 22.36 21.98 -4.39
N LEU A 211 21.32 22.46 -3.68
CA LEU A 211 20.24 23.30 -4.22
C LEU A 211 20.77 24.53 -4.96
N PHE A 212 21.85 25.14 -4.46
CA PHE A 212 22.50 26.32 -5.06
C PHE A 212 23.83 26.01 -5.77
N LYS A 213 24.30 24.76 -5.74
CA LYS A 213 25.59 24.37 -6.30
C LYS A 213 25.46 23.75 -7.69
N LYS A 214 24.45 22.90 -7.91
CA LYS A 214 24.31 22.17 -9.18
C LYS A 214 23.49 22.97 -10.19
N PRO A 215 23.97 23.16 -11.43
CA PRO A 215 23.25 23.94 -12.46
C PRO A 215 21.83 23.45 -12.75
N LYS A 216 21.57 22.14 -12.61
CA LYS A 216 20.25 21.54 -12.87
C LYS A 216 19.11 22.14 -12.03
N TYR A 217 19.39 22.74 -10.87
CA TYR A 217 18.34 23.33 -10.04
C TYR A 217 17.81 24.65 -10.59
N LYS A 218 18.55 25.32 -11.50
CA LYS A 218 18.12 26.57 -12.13
C LYS A 218 16.90 26.39 -13.05
N ARG A 219 16.69 25.20 -13.60
CA ARG A 219 15.56 24.90 -14.50
C ARG A 219 14.30 24.40 -13.78
N PHE A 220 14.39 24.04 -12.51
CA PHE A 220 13.25 23.50 -11.78
C PHE A 220 12.39 24.61 -11.21
N THR A 221 11.08 24.40 -11.27
CA THR A 221 10.10 25.24 -10.61
C THR A 221 9.49 24.48 -9.44
N TYR A 222 9.15 25.23 -8.39
CA TYR A 222 8.62 24.69 -7.15
C TYR A 222 7.30 25.37 -6.83
N GLN A 223 6.28 24.57 -6.50
CA GLN A 223 5.10 25.07 -5.79
C GLN A 223 5.53 25.38 -4.36
N GLU A 224 5.39 26.64 -3.96
CA GLU A 224 5.56 27.11 -2.60
C GLU A 224 4.19 27.14 -1.90
N SER A 225 4.08 26.47 -0.76
CA SER A 225 2.88 26.46 0.07
C SER A 225 3.21 26.65 1.55
N VAL A 226 2.24 27.14 2.32
CA VAL A 226 2.34 27.22 3.78
C VAL A 226 2.41 25.81 4.36
N LYS A 227 3.29 25.60 5.33
CA LYS A 227 3.30 24.39 6.15
C LYS A 227 2.25 24.55 7.25
N MET A 228 1.18 23.77 7.16
CA MET A 228 0.14 23.75 8.19
C MET A 228 0.65 23.00 9.43
N ASP A 229 0.47 23.58 10.61
CA ASP A 229 0.73 22.91 11.89
C ASP A 229 -0.50 22.12 12.36
N GLY A 230 -0.55 20.83 12.07
CA GLY A 230 -1.66 19.98 12.45
C GLY A 230 -1.25 18.55 12.72
N SER A 231 -2.22 17.65 12.54
CA SER A 231 -1.96 16.23 12.54
C SER A 231 -2.08 15.70 11.13
N THR A 232 -1.10 14.92 10.69
CA THR A 232 -1.15 14.27 9.39
C THR A 232 -2.38 13.37 9.30
N MET A 233 -3.14 13.56 8.23
CA MET A 233 -4.33 12.78 7.90
C MET A 233 -4.21 12.31 6.46
N ALA A 234 -4.61 11.08 6.22
CA ALA A 234 -4.80 10.58 4.87
C ALA A 234 -6.13 9.86 4.76
N VAL A 235 -6.71 9.93 3.57
CA VAL A 235 -7.85 9.11 3.21
C VAL A 235 -7.50 8.31 1.97
N TYR A 236 -8.02 7.10 1.89
CA TYR A 236 -7.82 6.25 0.71
C TYR A 236 -9.15 5.75 0.18
N PHE A 237 -9.18 5.48 -1.11
CA PHE A 237 -10.21 4.68 -1.75
C PHE A 237 -9.54 3.61 -2.60
N ILE A 238 -9.97 2.37 -2.40
CA ILE A 238 -9.49 1.21 -3.14
C ILE A 238 -10.72 0.51 -3.74
N PRO A 239 -10.89 0.53 -5.08
CA PRO A 239 -11.96 -0.18 -5.77
C PRO A 239 -11.97 -1.68 -5.47
N LYS A 240 -13.12 -2.34 -5.57
CA LYS A 240 -13.24 -3.80 -5.41
C LYS A 240 -12.40 -4.60 -6.41
N HIS A 241 -12.18 -4.04 -7.60
CA HIS A 241 -11.35 -4.63 -8.66
C HIS A 241 -9.87 -4.29 -8.52
N SER A 242 -9.49 -3.52 -7.50
CA SER A 242 -8.07 -3.24 -7.24
C SER A 242 -7.41 -4.47 -6.63
N PRO A 243 -6.17 -4.80 -7.03
CA PRO A 243 -5.40 -5.88 -6.39
C PRO A 243 -5.10 -5.58 -4.92
N PHE A 244 -5.20 -4.32 -4.48
CA PHE A 244 -4.99 -3.90 -3.10
C PHE A 244 -6.22 -4.11 -2.21
N PHE A 245 -7.40 -4.36 -2.78
CA PHE A 245 -8.63 -4.42 -1.99
C PHE A 245 -8.64 -5.57 -0.97
N MET A 246 -8.11 -6.73 -1.37
CA MET A 246 -8.09 -7.96 -0.57
C MET A 246 -7.07 -7.93 0.59
N THR A 247 -6.22 -6.92 0.64
CA THR A 247 -5.12 -6.85 1.60
C THR A 247 -5.34 -5.77 2.64
N LEU A 248 -6.41 -4.99 2.49
CA LEU A 248 -6.84 -4.01 3.46
C LEU A 248 -7.15 -4.70 4.79
N ASN A 249 -6.88 -3.97 5.88
CA ASN A 249 -7.16 -4.43 7.23
C ASN A 249 -8.60 -4.94 7.36
N PRO A 250 -8.86 -6.06 8.06
CA PRO A 250 -10.21 -6.52 8.28
C PRO A 250 -11.05 -5.43 8.96
N LEU A 251 -12.28 -5.24 8.48
CA LEU A 251 -13.19 -4.29 9.10
C LEU A 251 -13.75 -4.85 10.42
N PRO A 252 -13.93 -4.02 11.46
CA PRO A 252 -14.66 -4.40 12.66
C PRO A 252 -16.11 -4.77 12.30
N GLN A 253 -16.75 -5.60 13.12
CA GLN A 253 -18.16 -5.93 12.94
C GLN A 253 -18.95 -5.54 14.19
N PRO A 254 -19.95 -4.65 14.08
CA PRO A 254 -20.30 -3.88 12.87
C PRO A 254 -19.22 -2.86 12.50
N HIS A 255 -19.15 -2.47 11.21
CA HIS A 255 -18.33 -1.36 10.73
C HIS A 255 -19.21 -0.15 10.40
N GLY A 256 -18.59 1.04 10.36
CA GLY A 256 -19.29 2.25 9.94
C GLY A 256 -19.70 2.20 8.47
N PRO A 257 -20.79 2.93 8.11
CA PRO A 257 -21.43 2.82 6.81
C PRO A 257 -20.56 3.32 5.64
N HIS A 258 -19.53 4.13 5.91
CA HIS A 258 -18.67 4.67 4.87
C HIS A 258 -17.37 3.88 4.71
N MET A 259 -17.10 2.91 5.58
CA MET A 259 -15.90 2.07 5.47
C MET A 259 -15.99 1.10 4.28
N MET A 260 -17.19 0.65 3.91
CA MET A 260 -17.41 -0.21 2.74
C MET A 260 -18.50 0.41 1.86
N LEU A 261 -18.11 0.87 0.67
CA LEU A 261 -18.99 1.56 -0.27
C LEU A 261 -19.35 0.66 -1.45
N SER A 262 -20.22 1.15 -2.33
CA SER A 262 -20.71 0.39 -3.48
C SER A 262 -19.58 -0.10 -4.38
N ASN A 263 -18.59 0.75 -4.64
CA ASN A 263 -17.53 0.49 -5.61
C ASN A 263 -16.22 0.00 -4.95
N GLY A 264 -16.04 0.20 -3.64
CA GLY A 264 -14.76 -0.05 -3.00
C GLY A 264 -14.73 0.21 -1.50
N ARG A 265 -13.53 0.19 -0.93
CA ARG A 265 -13.27 0.46 0.49
C ARG A 265 -12.74 1.88 0.62
N PHE A 266 -13.35 2.67 1.49
CA PHE A 266 -12.83 3.97 1.89
C PHE A 266 -12.29 3.85 3.31
N GLY A 267 -11.11 4.42 3.55
CA GLY A 267 -10.51 4.42 4.87
C GLY A 267 -9.89 5.76 5.21
N VAL A 268 -9.72 5.98 6.52
CA VAL A 268 -9.15 7.21 7.06
C VAL A 268 -8.00 6.82 7.99
N CYS A 269 -6.83 7.35 7.70
CA CYS A 269 -5.61 7.07 8.42
C CYS A 269 -5.09 8.30 9.15
N SER A 270 -4.55 8.05 10.34
CA SER A 270 -3.50 8.88 10.95
C SER A 270 -2.14 8.57 10.30
N THR A 271 -1.06 9.15 10.82
CA THR A 271 0.32 8.88 10.36
C THR A 271 0.71 7.40 10.28
N SER A 272 0.15 6.55 11.15
CA SER A 272 0.55 5.14 11.24
C SER A 272 -0.59 4.15 11.40
N ASN A 273 -1.81 4.62 11.69
CA ASN A 273 -2.94 3.74 11.98
C ASN A 273 -4.11 4.03 11.06
N ASP A 274 -4.72 2.96 10.57
CA ASP A 274 -6.01 2.97 9.91
C ASP A 274 -7.12 3.01 10.98
N LEU A 275 -8.02 3.97 10.87
CA LEU A 275 -8.96 4.34 11.93
C LEU A 275 -10.34 3.78 11.63
N ALA A 276 -10.99 3.18 12.63
CA ALA A 276 -12.39 2.81 12.51
C ALA A 276 -13.29 4.05 12.44
N GLU A 277 -14.34 4.00 11.61
CA GLU A 277 -15.35 5.05 11.58
C GLU A 277 -16.13 5.06 12.90
N ARG A 278 -16.04 6.18 13.62
CA ARG A 278 -16.74 6.39 14.88
C ARG A 278 -17.21 7.83 15.00
N GLU A 279 -18.30 8.01 15.73
CA GLU A 279 -18.85 9.32 16.03
C GLU A 279 -17.91 10.20 16.87
N ASP A 280 -16.96 9.64 17.62
CA ASP A 280 -15.97 10.41 18.38
C ASP A 280 -14.66 10.65 17.60
N CYS A 281 -14.50 10.02 16.42
CA CYS A 281 -13.26 10.10 15.66
C CYS A 281 -13.22 11.38 14.80
N LEU A 282 -12.38 12.32 15.22
CA LEU A 282 -12.25 13.61 14.55
C LEU A 282 -11.85 13.51 13.06
N TYR A 283 -10.94 12.60 12.73
CA TYR A 283 -10.48 12.37 11.35
C TYR A 283 -11.65 11.98 10.44
N TRP A 284 -12.50 11.05 10.90
CA TRP A 284 -13.70 10.65 10.17
C TRP A 284 -14.70 11.79 10.05
N LYS A 285 -14.98 12.54 11.11
CA LYS A 285 -15.89 13.71 11.04
C LYS A 285 -15.50 14.68 9.94
N VAL A 286 -14.21 15.00 9.85
CA VAL A 286 -13.71 15.93 8.84
C VAL A 286 -13.77 15.33 7.44
N ALA A 287 -13.43 14.05 7.27
CA ALA A 287 -13.57 13.36 5.98
C ALA A 287 -15.02 13.34 5.48
N LEU A 288 -15.97 13.04 6.37
CA LEU A 288 -17.41 13.01 6.06
C LEU A 288 -17.93 14.40 5.70
N ARG A 289 -17.57 15.44 6.48
CA ARG A 289 -17.99 16.82 6.19
C ARG A 289 -17.42 17.33 4.86
N ALA A 290 -16.20 16.90 4.50
CA ALA A 290 -15.58 17.20 3.20
C ALA A 290 -16.10 16.30 2.06
N LYS A 291 -17.06 15.39 2.33
CA LYS A 291 -17.66 14.47 1.36
C LYS A 291 -16.66 13.56 0.64
N LEU A 292 -15.50 13.32 1.25
CA LEU A 292 -14.42 12.52 0.64
C LEU A 292 -14.84 11.09 0.28
N PRO A 293 -15.61 10.35 1.10
CA PRO A 293 -16.04 9.00 0.72
C PRO A 293 -16.89 9.01 -0.56
N GLN A 294 -17.83 9.95 -0.67
CA GLN A 294 -18.67 10.09 -1.87
C GLN A 294 -17.81 10.43 -3.10
N ILE A 295 -17.00 11.49 -2.99
CA ILE A 295 -16.16 12.00 -4.08
C ILE A 295 -15.23 10.90 -4.63
N MET A 296 -14.60 10.12 -3.75
CA MET A 296 -13.65 9.09 -4.17
C MET A 296 -14.35 7.83 -4.68
N ASN A 297 -15.49 7.44 -4.10
CA ASN A 297 -16.27 6.29 -4.57
C ASN A 297 -16.85 6.51 -5.97
N GLU A 298 -17.29 7.73 -6.28
CA GLU A 298 -17.78 8.09 -7.62
C GLU A 298 -16.69 8.02 -8.69
N GLN A 299 -15.44 8.37 -8.33
CA GLN A 299 -14.31 8.26 -9.25
C GLN A 299 -13.90 6.80 -9.51
N ASN A 300 -14.10 5.92 -8.53
CA ASN A 300 -13.79 4.48 -8.60
C ASN A 300 -12.37 4.18 -9.13
N VAL A 301 -11.39 4.90 -8.59
CA VAL A 301 -9.96 4.69 -8.88
C VAL A 301 -9.19 4.53 -7.58
N ASP A 302 -8.10 3.76 -7.65
CA ASP A 302 -7.12 3.65 -6.58
C ASP A 302 -6.55 5.04 -6.25
N MET A 303 -6.74 5.49 -5.01
CA MET A 303 -6.34 6.85 -4.63
C MET A 303 -6.01 6.96 -3.15
N VAL A 304 -4.92 7.66 -2.84
CA VAL A 304 -4.58 8.09 -1.48
C VAL A 304 -4.41 9.60 -1.47
N LEU A 305 -5.33 10.31 -0.82
CA LEU A 305 -5.29 11.76 -0.61
C LEU A 305 -4.65 12.05 0.75
N GLN A 306 -3.57 12.83 0.75
CA GLN A 306 -2.87 13.24 1.96
C GLN A 306 -3.06 14.71 2.24
N GLY A 307 -3.18 15.03 3.52
CA GLY A 307 -3.36 16.39 3.98
C GLY A 307 -3.06 16.55 5.45
N GLU A 308 -3.26 17.77 5.92
CA GLU A 308 -3.10 18.13 7.31
C GLU A 308 -4.48 18.41 7.91
N LEU A 309 -4.79 17.72 9.01
CA LEU A 309 -5.95 18.00 9.85
C LEU A 309 -5.56 19.07 10.87
N VAL A 310 -6.24 20.21 10.85
CA VAL A 310 -6.03 21.33 11.78
C VAL A 310 -7.33 21.68 12.49
N GLY A 311 -7.23 22.36 13.64
CA GLY A 311 -8.41 22.90 14.33
C GLY A 311 -8.32 22.84 15.85
N ASP A 312 -9.48 22.99 16.48
CA ASP A 312 -9.62 22.98 17.93
C ASP A 312 -8.99 21.71 18.54
N ARG A 313 -8.23 21.87 19.62
CA ARG A 313 -7.49 20.80 20.34
C ARG A 313 -6.43 20.05 19.52
N ILE A 314 -6.15 20.45 18.28
CA ILE A 314 -5.04 19.92 17.49
C ILE A 314 -3.83 20.84 17.64
N ASN A 315 -2.70 20.29 18.07
CA ASN A 315 -1.44 21.01 18.26
C ASN A 315 -1.63 22.34 19.03
N GLN A 316 -2.38 22.29 20.14
CA GLN A 316 -2.71 23.45 20.99
C GLN A 316 -3.53 24.53 20.27
N ASN A 317 -4.19 24.20 19.15
CA ASN A 317 -5.01 25.09 18.34
C ASN A 317 -4.28 26.37 17.90
N ARG A 318 -3.02 26.23 17.45
CA ARG A 318 -2.19 27.38 17.02
C ARG A 318 -2.68 28.12 15.76
N HIS A 319 -3.69 27.57 15.09
CA HIS A 319 -4.41 28.23 14.00
C HIS A 319 -5.69 28.96 14.47
N ASN A 320 -5.94 29.01 15.78
CA ASN A 320 -7.02 29.77 16.41
C ASN A 320 -8.43 29.44 15.85
N TYR A 321 -8.72 28.15 15.66
CA TYR A 321 -10.06 27.71 15.28
C TYR A 321 -11.03 27.87 16.45
N GLU A 322 -12.28 28.22 16.13
CA GLU A 322 -13.35 28.23 17.13
C GLU A 322 -13.59 26.82 17.72
N PRO A 323 -14.11 26.71 18.95
CA PRO A 323 -14.38 25.42 19.59
C PRO A 323 -15.17 24.47 18.69
N GLY A 324 -14.67 23.25 18.52
CA GLY A 324 -15.28 22.24 17.67
C GLY A 324 -15.13 22.44 16.16
N GLN A 325 -14.41 23.48 15.71
CA GLN A 325 -14.08 23.65 14.30
C GLN A 325 -12.74 23.01 13.95
N HIS A 326 -12.71 22.39 12.78
CA HIS A 326 -11.56 21.69 12.22
C HIS A 326 -11.59 21.82 10.72
N ASP A 327 -10.49 21.54 10.06
CA ASP A 327 -10.41 21.47 8.61
C ASP A 327 -9.35 20.46 8.17
N PHE A 328 -9.54 19.92 6.98
CA PHE A 328 -8.55 19.09 6.30
C PHE A 328 -8.01 19.88 5.11
N PHE A 329 -6.70 20.08 5.06
CA PHE A 329 -6.00 20.73 3.96
C PHE A 329 -5.19 19.70 3.19
N ALA A 330 -5.68 19.29 2.03
CA ALA A 330 -4.96 18.42 1.12
C ALA A 330 -3.64 19.07 0.66
N PHE A 331 -2.59 18.25 0.53
CA PHE A 331 -1.32 18.69 -0.02
C PHE A 331 -0.73 17.74 -1.06
N ASP A 332 -1.17 16.48 -1.11
CA ASP A 332 -0.67 15.48 -2.06
C ASP A 332 -1.74 14.44 -2.40
N ILE A 333 -1.62 13.84 -3.58
CA ILE A 333 -2.28 12.59 -3.94
C ILE A 333 -1.16 11.61 -4.34
N TYR A 334 -1.19 10.42 -3.76
CA TYR A 334 -0.26 9.35 -4.08
C TYR A 334 -0.92 8.34 -5.00
N ASP A 335 -0.31 8.11 -6.16
CA ASP A 335 -0.65 7.01 -7.07
C ASP A 335 0.30 5.85 -6.76
N HIS A 336 -0.27 4.70 -6.40
CA HIS A 336 0.50 3.53 -6.03
C HIS A 336 0.63 2.51 -7.18
N LEU A 337 -0.05 2.75 -8.30
CA LEU A 337 0.02 1.91 -9.50
C LEU A 337 1.06 2.42 -10.50
N ASP A 338 1.26 3.73 -10.59
CA ASP A 338 2.26 4.35 -11.46
C ASP A 338 3.54 4.67 -10.66
N GLU A 339 4.51 3.75 -10.73
CA GLU A 339 5.89 3.83 -10.21
C GLU A 339 6.11 4.67 -8.92
N GLY A 340 5.26 4.51 -7.91
CA GLY A 340 5.47 5.11 -6.58
C GLY A 340 5.65 6.63 -6.58
N ASP A 341 5.08 7.33 -7.57
CA ASP A 341 5.17 8.77 -7.73
C ASP A 341 3.96 9.50 -7.16
N TRP A 342 4.21 10.73 -6.73
CA TRP A 342 3.15 11.64 -6.31
C TRP A 342 2.56 12.27 -7.57
N LEU A 343 1.26 12.53 -7.58
CA LEU A 343 0.68 13.36 -8.63
C LEU A 343 1.42 14.71 -8.66
N PRO A 344 1.70 15.25 -9.86
CA PRO A 344 2.26 16.59 -9.99
C PRO A 344 1.48 17.61 -9.16
N ALA A 345 2.18 18.55 -8.53
CA ALA A 345 1.58 19.45 -7.56
C ALA A 345 0.43 20.29 -8.15
N ASN A 346 0.47 20.60 -9.46
CA ASN A 346 -0.62 21.28 -10.16
C ASN A 346 -1.87 20.40 -10.34
N ASP A 347 -1.69 19.10 -10.55
CA ASP A 347 -2.80 18.17 -10.73
C ASP A 347 -3.54 17.94 -9.41
N VAL A 348 -2.81 17.89 -8.29
CA VAL A 348 -3.40 17.86 -6.94
C VAL A 348 -4.26 19.11 -6.69
N VAL A 349 -3.80 20.28 -7.12
CA VAL A 349 -4.54 21.54 -6.99
C VAL A 349 -5.78 21.54 -7.88
N ALA A 350 -5.65 21.11 -9.12
CA ALA A 350 -6.75 20.99 -10.06
C ALA A 350 -7.81 20.02 -9.52
N TRP A 351 -7.39 18.89 -8.95
CA TRP A 351 -8.27 17.92 -8.31
C TRP A 351 -9.01 18.55 -7.12
N CYS A 352 -8.29 19.19 -6.20
CA CYS A 352 -8.89 19.85 -5.04
C CYS A 352 -9.91 20.92 -5.44
N LYS A 353 -9.57 21.75 -6.43
CA LYS A 353 -10.48 22.79 -6.97
C LYS A 353 -11.72 22.16 -7.61
N LYS A 354 -11.54 21.12 -8.43
CA LYS A 354 -12.64 20.42 -9.13
C LYS A 354 -13.66 19.85 -8.15
N PHE A 355 -13.21 19.28 -7.04
CA PHE A 355 -14.06 18.61 -6.07
C PHE A 355 -14.40 19.44 -4.83
N GLY A 356 -13.97 20.71 -4.77
CA GLY A 356 -14.23 21.58 -3.63
C GLY A 356 -13.53 21.17 -2.34
N VAL A 357 -12.41 20.44 -2.43
CA VAL A 357 -11.60 20.04 -1.28
C VAL A 357 -10.59 21.15 -0.97
N LYS A 358 -10.47 21.53 0.31
CA LYS A 358 -9.48 22.53 0.75
C LYS A 358 -8.07 22.00 0.48
N HIS A 359 -7.25 22.81 -0.17
CA HIS A 359 -5.81 22.55 -0.36
C HIS A 359 -5.02 23.48 0.56
N VAL A 360 -3.84 23.04 1.02
CA VAL A 360 -2.92 23.91 1.78
C VAL A 360 -2.70 25.25 1.06
N PRO A 361 -2.57 26.39 1.77
CA PRO A 361 -2.45 27.68 1.13
C PRO A 361 -1.23 27.75 0.20
N ILE A 362 -1.49 27.93 -1.09
CA ILE A 362 -0.45 28.07 -2.11
C ILE A 362 -0.06 29.54 -2.22
N LYS A 363 1.24 29.79 -2.23
CA LYS A 363 1.78 31.14 -2.40
C LYS A 363 1.99 31.44 -3.87
N LYS A 364 2.77 30.61 -4.57
CA LYS A 364 3.18 30.81 -5.96
C LYS A 364 3.97 29.60 -6.47
N THR A 365 4.19 29.56 -7.78
CA THR A 365 5.20 28.70 -8.40
C THR A 365 6.42 29.54 -8.75
N ILE A 366 7.62 29.11 -8.35
CA ILE A 366 8.87 29.89 -8.47
C ILE A 366 10.08 29.04 -8.83
N HIS A 367 11.10 29.65 -9.40
CA HIS A 367 12.46 29.11 -9.33
C HIS A 367 13.08 29.55 -7.99
N ILE A 368 13.71 28.61 -7.28
CA ILE A 368 14.39 28.91 -6.01
C ILE A 368 15.50 29.94 -6.21
N THR A 369 16.21 29.88 -7.34
CA THR A 369 17.32 30.79 -7.66
C THR A 369 16.89 32.23 -7.93
N ASP A 370 15.60 32.46 -8.19
CA ASP A 370 15.07 33.82 -8.39
C ASP A 370 14.82 34.53 -7.05
N ILE A 371 14.63 33.74 -5.97
CA ILE A 371 14.28 34.27 -4.65
C ILE A 371 15.39 34.10 -3.60
N ALA A 372 16.42 33.30 -3.88
CA ALA A 372 17.46 32.95 -2.92
C ALA A 372 18.80 32.66 -3.61
N LYS A 373 19.90 33.06 -2.97
CA LYS A 373 21.28 32.74 -3.36
C LYS A 373 21.90 31.66 -2.47
N CYS A 374 21.38 31.49 -1.26
CA CYS A 374 21.82 30.47 -0.31
C CYS A 374 20.66 29.97 0.58
N HIS A 375 20.95 28.97 1.41
CA HIS A 375 19.98 28.39 2.36
C HIS A 375 19.43 29.43 3.35
N GLU A 376 20.23 30.40 3.79
CA GLU A 376 19.81 31.42 4.73
C GLU A 376 18.71 32.33 4.15
N ASP A 377 18.78 32.67 2.86
CA ASP A 377 17.73 33.47 2.20
C ASP A 377 16.37 32.75 2.24
N ILE A 378 16.37 31.43 2.08
CA ILE A 378 15.15 30.62 2.19
C ILE A 378 14.66 30.58 3.66
N HIS A 379 15.56 30.49 4.64
CA HIS A 379 15.18 30.58 6.06
C HIS A 379 14.54 31.94 6.39
N GLN A 380 15.15 33.05 5.95
CA GLN A 380 14.59 34.39 6.14
C GLN A 380 13.22 34.54 5.45
N ARG A 381 13.01 33.87 4.33
CA ARG A 381 11.70 33.82 3.67
C ARG A 381 10.66 33.09 4.52
N ALA A 382 11.00 31.94 5.09
CA ALA A 382 10.10 31.21 5.98
C ALA A 382 9.81 31.97 7.27
N ASP A 383 10.80 32.68 7.83
CA ASP A 383 10.67 33.48 9.06
C ASP A 383 9.65 34.63 8.91
N LYS A 384 9.49 35.14 7.69
CA LYS A 384 8.51 36.19 7.35
C LYS A 384 7.10 35.65 7.11
N GLU A 385 6.92 34.33 7.04
CA GLU A 385 5.58 33.77 6.77
C GLU A 385 4.71 33.85 8.02
N VAL A 386 3.49 34.34 7.82
CA VAL A 386 2.47 34.55 8.85
C VAL A 386 1.15 33.92 8.43
N GLN A 387 0.34 33.56 9.41
CA GLN A 387 -1.04 33.13 9.24
C GLN A 387 -1.97 34.33 8.97
N SER A 388 -3.24 34.08 8.69
CA SER A 388 -4.23 35.15 8.41
C SER A 388 -4.46 36.10 9.58
N ASP A 389 -4.21 35.67 10.81
CA ASP A 389 -4.32 36.48 12.03
C ASP A 389 -3.02 37.24 12.37
N GLY A 390 -1.99 37.13 11.54
CA GLY A 390 -0.69 37.78 11.73
C GLY A 390 0.28 37.02 12.64
N SER A 391 -0.11 35.91 13.25
CA SER A 391 0.81 35.03 13.98
C SER A 391 1.79 34.36 13.02
N HIS A 392 2.96 33.92 13.51
CA HIS A 392 3.90 33.20 12.65
C HIS A 392 3.29 31.89 12.14
N ALA A 393 3.48 31.59 10.86
CA ALA A 393 3.18 30.27 10.33
C ALA A 393 4.32 29.29 10.69
N GLU A 394 4.04 27.99 10.72
CA GLU A 394 5.06 26.97 11.04
C GLU A 394 6.24 26.98 10.07
N GLY A 395 5.97 27.33 8.81
CA GLY A 395 6.99 27.47 7.78
C GLY A 395 6.45 27.26 6.38
N LEU A 396 7.32 26.79 5.49
CA LEU A 396 7.06 26.64 4.06
C LEU A 396 7.42 25.23 3.57
N VAL A 397 6.70 24.79 2.55
CA VAL A 397 6.96 23.56 1.80
C VAL A 397 7.19 23.92 0.33
N PHE A 398 8.20 23.29 -0.27
CA PHE A 398 8.56 23.45 -1.68
C PHE A 398 8.48 22.10 -2.39
N LYS A 399 7.60 21.99 -3.39
CA LYS A 399 7.40 20.77 -4.20
C LYS A 399 7.81 21.02 -5.64
N CYS A 400 8.80 20.29 -6.15
CA CYS A 400 9.26 20.43 -7.53
C CYS A 400 8.15 19.99 -8.50
N GLN A 401 7.91 20.77 -9.55
CA GLN A 401 6.88 20.48 -10.56
C GLN A 401 7.34 19.43 -11.57
N GLN A 402 8.65 19.30 -11.79
CA GLN A 402 9.23 18.40 -12.79
C GLN A 402 9.71 17.06 -12.22
N GLU A 403 9.92 16.97 -10.90
CA GLU A 403 10.42 15.77 -10.24
C GLU A 403 9.66 15.59 -8.92
N ALA A 404 8.61 14.78 -8.89
CA ALA A 404 7.69 14.65 -7.76
C ALA A 404 8.37 14.28 -6.42
N GLY A 405 9.41 13.43 -6.47
CA GLY A 405 10.22 13.08 -5.30
C GLY A 405 11.11 14.21 -4.76
N ARG A 406 11.30 15.30 -5.52
CA ARG A 406 12.14 16.43 -5.12
C ARG A 406 11.32 17.48 -4.38
N ARG A 407 11.38 17.42 -3.06
CA ARG A 407 10.64 18.33 -2.18
C ARG A 407 11.36 18.55 -0.86
N PHE A 408 11.17 19.71 -0.27
CA PHE A 408 11.77 20.05 1.02
C PHE A 408 10.90 21.01 1.82
N LYS A 409 11.11 21.01 3.13
CA LYS A 409 10.45 21.93 4.06
C LYS A 409 11.46 22.82 4.79
N VAL A 410 10.97 23.98 5.21
CA VAL A 410 11.71 25.00 5.94
C VAL A 410 10.82 25.46 7.07
N HIS A 411 11.26 25.33 8.31
CA HIS A 411 10.50 25.83 9.46
C HIS A 411 10.83 27.30 9.68
N ASN A 412 9.82 28.06 10.09
CA ASN A 412 9.95 29.41 10.61
C ASN A 412 10.61 29.35 12.00
N ARG A 413 11.77 29.98 12.17
CA ARG A 413 12.55 29.94 13.41
C ARG A 413 11.87 30.71 14.54
N HIS A 414 11.13 31.77 14.23
CA HIS A 414 10.33 32.49 15.22
C HIS A 414 9.19 31.62 15.75
N TYR A 415 8.54 30.86 14.87
CA TYR A 415 7.52 29.89 15.27
C TYR A 415 8.08 28.80 16.20
N LEU A 416 9.19 28.17 15.81
CA LEU A 416 9.83 27.15 16.63
C LEU A 416 10.21 27.69 18.01
N LYS A 417 10.80 28.89 18.05
CA LYS A 417 11.18 29.55 19.30
C LYS A 417 9.97 29.88 20.17
N LEU A 418 8.91 30.44 19.60
CA LEU A 418 7.69 30.83 20.32
C LEU A 418 7.02 29.63 21.00
N HIS A 419 7.05 28.46 20.36
CA HIS A 419 6.37 27.26 20.84
C HIS A 419 7.31 26.22 21.47
N GLY A 420 8.60 26.54 21.68
CA GLY A 420 9.58 25.65 22.31
C GLY A 420 9.85 24.37 21.51
N LEU A 421 9.75 24.42 20.18
CA LEU A 421 9.94 23.29 19.27
C LEU A 421 11.39 23.22 18.76
N LYS A 422 11.83 22.03 18.35
CA LYS A 422 13.22 21.76 17.90
C LYS A 422 13.33 21.42 16.41
#